data_AF-A0A355BG05-F1
#
_entry.id   AF-A0A355BG05-F1
#
_cell.length_a   1.000
_cell.length_b   1.000
_cell.length_c   1.000
_cell.angle_alpha   90.00
_cell.angle_beta   90.00
_cell.angle_gamma   90.00
#
_symmetry.space_group_name_H-M   'P 1'
#
loop_
_entity.id
_entity.type
_entity.pdbx_description
1 polymer ?
#
loop_
_entity_poly.entity_id
_entity_poly.type
_entity_poly.pdbx_seq_one_letter_code
_entity_poly.pdbx_strand_id
1 'polypeptide(L)' 'AQMFAFTGQNEAMRIGERNILASHKVLQELRIPVVAEHTGGSFGRTIEFSCNGGALEVRTIGHGTFII' A
#
# COMPACT_ATOMS: atom_id res chain seq x y z
N ALA A 1 -2.18 -0.49 -5.11
CA ALA A 1 -3.42 -0.83 -5.84
C ALA A 1 -3.32 -0.36 -7.29
N GLN A 2 -3.96 -1.08 -8.21
CA GLN A 2 -4.23 -0.62 -9.57
C GLN A 2 -5.75 -0.50 -9.73
N MET A 3 -6.29 0.67 -9.41
CA MET A 3 -7.74 0.90 -9.37
C MET A 3 -8.37 1.07 -10.75
N PHE A 4 -7.57 1.38 -11.77
CA PHE A 4 -8.04 1.56 -13.15
C PHE A 4 -7.29 0.59 -14.07
N ALA A 5 -8.04 -0.30 -14.72
CA ALA A 5 -7.53 -1.16 -15.78
C ALA A 5 -7.89 -0.53 -17.13
N PHE A 6 -6.96 0.23 -17.71
CA PHE A 6 -7.09 0.67 -19.10
C PHE A 6 -6.68 -0.50 -20.01
N THR A 7 -7.44 -0.73 -21.09
CA THR A 7 -7.31 -1.82 -22.08
C THR A 7 -6.09 -1.66 -23.01
N GLY A 8 -4.93 -1.32 -22.46
CA GLY A 8 -3.65 -1.28 -23.16
C GLY A 8 -2.58 -1.93 -22.31
N GLN A 9 -1.94 -2.97 -22.84
CA GLN A 9 -0.80 -3.68 -22.23
C GLN A 9 0.42 -2.75 -22.15
N ASN A 10 0.41 -1.80 -21.21
CA ASN A 10 1.58 -1.00 -20.91
C ASN A 10 1.99 -1.27 -19.47
N GLU A 11 3.00 -2.12 -19.28
CA GLU A 11 3.61 -2.40 -17.97
C GLU A 11 4.04 -1.12 -17.23
N ALA A 12 4.30 -0.04 -17.99
CA ALA A 12 4.56 1.30 -17.48
C ALA A 12 3.45 1.84 -16.55
N MET A 13 2.21 1.36 -16.65
CA MET A 13 1.08 1.78 -15.80
C MET A 13 1.00 1.09 -14.43
N ARG A 14 1.85 0.10 -14.12
CA ARG A 14 1.85 -0.58 -12.81
C ARG A 14 2.60 0.24 -11.74
N ILE A 15 2.24 1.51 -11.60
CA ILE A 15 2.86 2.46 -10.66
C ILE A 15 2.76 1.94 -9.22
N GLY A 16 1.65 1.27 -8.87
CA GLY A 16 1.46 0.66 -7.56
C GLY A 16 2.53 -0.39 -7.21
N GLU A 17 2.80 -1.34 -8.11
CA GLU A 17 3.84 -2.37 -7.90
C GLU A 17 5.23 -1.75 -7.80
N ARG A 18 5.52 -0.76 -8.65
CA ARG A 18 6.81 -0.05 -8.64
C ARG A 18 7.04 0.70 -7.33
N ASN A 19 6.01 1.36 -6.79
CA ASN A 19 6.12 2.07 -5.52
C ASN A 19 6.36 1.10 -4.36
N ILE A 20 5.72 -0.08 -4.37
CA ILE A 20 5.94 -1.12 -3.36
C ILE A 20 7.41 -1.55 -3.39
N LEU A 21 7.93 -1.92 -4.57
CA LEU A 21 9.32 -2.35 -4.74
C LEU A 21 10.33 -1.26 -4.33
N ALA A 22 10.09 0.00 -4.72
CA ALA A 22 10.96 1.11 -4.37
C ALA A 22 10.98 1.37 -2.86
N SER A 23 9.82 1.34 -2.20
CA SER A 23 9.72 1.52 -0.75
C SER A 23 10.44 0.40 0.01
N HIS A 24 10.22 -0.87 -0.37
CA HIS A 24 10.92 -2.01 0.24
C HIS A 24 12.43 -1.89 0.10
N LYS A 25 12.92 -1.50 -1.08
CA LYS A 25 14.36 -1.30 -1.32
C LYS A 25 14.95 -0.26 -0.36
N VAL A 26 14.30 0.90 -0.23
CA VAL A 26 14.78 1.98 0.66
C VAL A 26 14.72 1.56 2.13
N LEU A 27 13.64 0.89 2.56
CA LEU A 27 13.52 0.37 3.93
C LEU A 27 14.61 -0.64 4.24
N GLN A 28 14.94 -1.52 3.29
CA GLN A 28 16.03 -2.49 3.43
C GLN A 28 17.39 -1.81 3.53
N GLU A 29 17.68 -0.80 2.70
CA GLU A 29 18.91 -0.02 2.74
C GLU A 29 19.09 0.69 4.10
N LEU A 30 17.99 1.19 4.66
CA LEU A 30 17.95 1.84 5.98
C LEU A 30 17.85 0.85 7.16
N ARG A 31 17.76 -0.45 6.89
CA ARG A 31 17.57 -1.52 7.89
C ARG A 31 16.33 -1.33 8.77
N ILE A 32 15.26 -0.79 8.20
CA ILE A 32 13.97 -0.62 8.86
C ILE A 32 13.10 -1.85 8.55
N PRO A 33 12.71 -2.65 9.57
CA PRO A 33 11.89 -3.83 9.33
C PRO A 33 10.44 -3.46 8.99
N VAL A 34 9.86 -4.17 8.02
CA VAL A 34 8.43 -4.10 7.73
C VAL A 34 7.70 -5.05 8.66
N VAL A 35 6.93 -4.52 9.61
CA VAL A 35 6.17 -5.31 10.60
C VAL A 35 4.81 -5.79 10.09
N ALA A 36 4.25 -5.09 9.09
CA ALA A 36 2.99 -5.42 8.44
C ALA A 36 2.94 -4.78 7.05
N GLU A 37 2.22 -5.41 6.12
CA GLU A 37 2.04 -4.89 4.77
C GLU A 37 0.62 -5.15 4.26
N HIS A 38 -0.07 -4.10 3.81
CA HIS A 38 -1.36 -4.20 3.14
C HIS A 38 -1.36 -3.40 1.83
N THR A 39 -0.70 -3.94 0.81
CA THR A 39 -0.45 -3.27 -0.47
C THR A 39 -1.17 -3.99 -1.63
N GLY A 40 -0.93 -3.57 -2.88
CA GLY A 40 -1.54 -4.22 -4.06
C GLY A 40 -3.06 -4.04 -4.18
N GLY A 41 -3.73 -4.97 -4.85
CA GLY A 41 -5.19 -5.00 -5.04
C GLY A 41 -5.74 -4.01 -6.07
N SER A 42 -7.05 -4.01 -6.26
CA SER A 42 -7.79 -3.20 -7.25
C SER A 42 -8.70 -2.14 -6.64
N PHE A 43 -8.67 -1.95 -5.31
CA PHE A 43 -9.54 -1.03 -4.59
C PHE A 43 -8.78 0.02 -3.79
N GLY A 44 -9.45 1.16 -3.56
CA GLY A 44 -8.94 2.26 -2.77
C GLY A 44 -8.92 1.95 -1.28
N ARG A 45 -7.98 2.57 -0.58
CA ARG A 45 -7.81 2.47 0.87
C ARG A 45 -7.54 3.87 1.43
N THR A 46 -8.14 4.19 2.57
CA THR A 46 -7.80 5.34 3.40
C THR A 46 -7.06 4.82 4.63
N ILE A 47 -5.96 5.47 5.00
CA ILE A 47 -5.19 5.11 6.18
C ILE A 47 -5.13 6.28 7.15
N GLU A 48 -5.17 5.98 8.45
CA GLU A 48 -4.95 6.95 9.52
C GLU A 48 -3.95 6.36 10.52
N PHE A 49 -2.85 7.08 10.76
CA PHE A 49 -1.77 6.64 11.63
C PHE A 49 -1.72 7.50 12.89
N SER A 50 -1.85 6.86 14.04
CA SER A 50 -1.75 7.52 15.34
C SER A 50 -0.31 7.58 15.82
N CYS A 51 0.27 8.77 15.86
CA CYS A 51 1.64 8.98 16.36
C CYS A 51 1.79 8.71 17.87
N ASN A 52 0.69 8.69 18.63
CA ASN A 52 0.73 8.47 20.08
C ASN A 52 0.88 6.99 20.45
N GLY A 53 0.31 6.09 19.64
CA GLY A 53 0.23 4.65 19.94
C GLY A 53 0.75 3.74 18.83
N GLY A 54 1.12 4.29 17.67
CA GLY A 54 1.59 3.53 16.51
C GLY A 54 0.49 2.76 15.77
N ALA A 55 -0.77 2.91 16.17
CA ALA A 55 -1.90 2.23 15.54
C ALA A 55 -2.16 2.77 14.13
N LEU A 56 -2.39 1.86 13.18
CA LEU A 56 -2.74 2.19 11.80
C LEU A 56 -4.16 1.70 11.49
N GLU A 57 -5.12 2.61 11.41
CA GLU A 57 -6.45 2.29 10.91
C GLU A 57 -6.43 2.25 9.37
N VAL A 58 -6.94 1.17 8.79
CA VAL A 58 -7.07 1.00 7.34
C VAL A 58 -8.54 0.80 6.99
N ARG A 59 -9.08 1.72 6.21
CA ARG A 59 -10.44 1.66 5.66
C ARG A 59 -10.40 1.35 4.19
N THR A 60 -11.13 0.32 3.79
CA THR A 60 -11.14 -0.18 2.41
C THR A 60 -12.50 0.03 1.78
N ILE A 61 -12.52 0.31 0.47
CA ILE A 61 -13.79 0.39 -0.26
C ILE A 61 -14.40 -1.02 -0.36
N GLY A 62 -15.57 -1.21 0.25
CA GLY A 62 -16.33 -2.47 0.19
C GLY A 62 -15.81 -3.63 1.06
N HIS A 63 -14.72 -3.47 1.82
CA HIS A 63 -14.16 -4.54 2.67
C HIS A 63 -14.03 -4.14 4.15
N GLY A 64 -14.62 -3.00 4.55
CA GLY A 64 -14.67 -2.56 5.94
C GLY A 64 -13.38 -1.89 6.45
N THR A 65 -13.25 -1.83 7.77
CA THR A 65 -12.17 -1.15 8.49
C THR A 65 -11.49 -2.12 9.46
N PHE A 66 -10.17 -2.05 9.56
CA PHE A 66 -9.39 -2.80 10.55
C PHE A 66 -8.20 -1.96 11.06
N ILE A 67 -7.61 -2.37 12.18
CA ILE A 67 -6.47 -1.70 12.82
C ILE A 67 -5.29 -2.67 12.83
N ILE A 68 -4.11 -2.16 12.46
CA ILE A 68 -2.82 -2.81 12.60
C ILE A 68 -2.10 -2.21 13.82
#